data_AF-A0A6D2GCQ1-F1
#
_entry.id   AF-A0A6D2GCQ1-F1
#
_cell.length_a   1.000
_cell.length_b   1.000
_cell.length_c   1.000
_cell.angle_alpha   90.00
_cell.angle_beta   90.00
_cell.angle_gamma   90.00
#
_symmetry.space_group_name_H-M   'P 1'
#
loop_
_entity.id
_entity.type
_entity.pdbx_description
1 polymer ?
#
loop_
_entity_poly.entity_id
_entity_poly.type
_entity_poly.pdbx_seq_one_letter_code
_entity_poly.pdbx_strand_id
1 'polypeptide(L)'
;MHFCWDSIIDKKVYETWITFGYPVWEMMLTPYPSPWDASIQEYHRYLVIGLAPEGKVRVWLVNNGKPNTRLTEDKDILVETVSGEKLAMCKGVTRFSRGYKYIKETEDFIKDKKYPYGNW
;
A
#
# COMPACT_ATOMS: atom_id res chain seq x y z
N MET A 1 1.91 -10.40 -4.69
CA MET A 1 2.61 -9.94 -3.47
C MET A 1 1.69 -10.14 -2.28
N HIS A 2 2.23 -10.53 -1.13
CA HIS A 2 1.44 -10.86 0.06
C HIS A 2 2.18 -10.40 1.31
N PHE A 3 1.56 -9.57 2.16
CA PHE A 3 2.23 -8.99 3.33
C PHE A 3 1.27 -8.66 4.48
N CYS A 4 1.85 -8.57 5.68
CA CYS A 4 1.17 -8.15 6.91
C CYS A 4 1.47 -6.69 7.23
N TRP A 5 0.51 -5.96 7.80
CA TRP A 5 0.77 -4.64 8.34
C TRP A 5 -0.15 -4.30 9.53
N ASP A 6 0.40 -3.55 10.47
CA ASP A 6 -0.32 -3.07 11.65
C ASP A 6 -0.94 -1.70 11.37
N SER A 7 -2.26 -1.57 11.51
CA SER A 7 -2.92 -0.27 11.55
C SER A 7 -2.96 0.22 12.98
N ILE A 8 -2.13 1.22 13.30
CA ILE A 8 -2.16 1.87 14.61
C ILE A 8 -3.52 2.52 14.85
N ILE A 9 -4.06 3.18 13.83
CA ILE A 9 -5.34 3.89 13.86
C ILE A 9 -6.51 2.93 14.10
N ASP A 10 -6.57 1.81 13.38
CA ASP A 10 -7.64 0.84 13.57
C ASP A 10 -7.39 -0.15 14.72
N LYS A 11 -6.17 -0.12 15.28
CA LYS A 11 -5.72 -1.02 16.35
C LYS A 11 -5.87 -2.50 15.99
N LYS A 12 -5.49 -2.87 14.75
CA LYS A 12 -5.54 -4.26 14.27
C LYS A 12 -4.53 -4.53 13.16
N VAL A 13 -4.26 -5.81 12.98
CA VAL A 13 -3.44 -6.36 11.90
C VAL A 13 -4.29 -6.56 10.66
N TYR A 14 -3.72 -6.20 9.52
CA TYR A 14 -4.22 -6.53 8.20
C TYR A 14 -3.26 -7.45 7.46
N GLU A 15 -3.84 -8.34 6.65
CA GLU A 15 -3.15 -9.20 5.69
C GLU A 15 -3.65 -8.83 4.31
N THR A 16 -2.73 -8.49 3.41
CA THR A 16 -3.07 -7.95 2.08
C THR A 16 -2.40 -8.77 0.98
N TRP A 17 -3.21 -9.21 0.01
CA TRP A 17 -2.76 -9.74 -1.28
C TRP A 17 -2.90 -8.68 -2.36
N ILE A 18 -1.87 -8.59 -3.19
CA ILE A 18 -1.86 -7.77 -4.39
C ILE A 18 -1.50 -8.67 -5.57
N THR A 19 -2.44 -8.84 -6.48
CA THR A 19 -2.26 -9.59 -7.71
C THR A 19 -2.15 -8.60 -8.86
N PHE A 20 -1.05 -8.66 -9.61
CA PHE A 20 -0.84 -7.79 -10.76
C PHE A 20 -1.46 -8.40 -12.01
N GLY A 21 -2.29 -7.63 -12.69
CA GLY A 21 -2.82 -7.96 -13.99
C GLY A 21 -1.73 -7.92 -15.07
N TYR A 22 -2.01 -8.56 -16.20
CA TYR A 22 -1.11 -8.61 -17.34
C TYR A 22 -0.59 -7.22 -17.80
N PRO A 23 -1.42 -6.15 -17.87
CA PRO A 23 -0.94 -4.84 -18.28
C PRO A 23 0.19 -4.29 -17.39
N VAL A 24 0.15 -4.58 -16.09
CA VAL A 24 1.20 -4.14 -15.17
C VAL A 24 2.49 -4.91 -15.39
N TRP A 25 2.40 -6.23 -15.63
CA TRP A 25 3.54 -7.04 -16.01
C TRP A 25 4.19 -6.53 -17.30
N GLU A 26 3.39 -6.25 -18.32
CA GLU A 26 3.86 -5.68 -19.58
C GLU A 26 4.55 -4.33 -19.38
N MET A 27 3.97 -3.43 -18.58
CA MET A 27 4.60 -2.16 -18.22
C MET A 27 5.95 -2.36 -17.51
N MET A 28 6.05 -3.29 -16.56
CA MET A 28 7.30 -3.55 -15.84
C MET A 28 8.38 -4.20 -16.71
N LEU A 29 7.99 -4.96 -17.73
CA LEU A 29 8.90 -5.62 -18.67
C LEU A 29 9.24 -4.78 -19.90
N THR A 30 8.50 -3.70 -20.16
CA THR A 30 8.74 -2.83 -21.31
C THR A 30 9.68 -1.69 -20.91
N PRO A 31 10.86 -1.58 -21.53
CA PRO A 31 11.74 -0.45 -21.27
C PRO A 31 11.16 0.85 -21.83
N TYR A 32 11.51 1.98 -21.21
CA TYR A 32 11.20 3.32 -21.70
C TYR A 32 12.45 4.21 -21.70
N PRO A 33 12.56 5.20 -22.60
CA PRO A 33 13.72 6.09 -22.64
C PRO A 33 13.80 6.95 -21.37
N SER A 34 15.00 7.08 -20.81
CA SER A 34 15.23 7.89 -19.62
C SER A 34 14.78 9.33 -19.86
N PRO A 35 14.14 9.99 -18.87
CA PRO A 35 13.80 11.40 -18.96
C PRO A 35 15.03 12.32 -19.05
N TRP A 36 16.23 11.82 -18.71
CA TRP A 36 17.47 12.58 -18.70
C TRP A 36 18.35 12.36 -19.94
N ASP A 37 18.31 11.14 -20.50
CA ASP A 37 19.04 10.75 -21.71
C ASP A 37 18.25 9.68 -22.49
N ALA A 38 17.69 10.06 -23.63
CA ALA A 38 16.85 9.16 -24.44
C ALA A 38 17.61 7.96 -25.04
N SER A 39 18.94 7.96 -25.04
CA SER A 39 19.75 6.80 -25.44
C SER A 39 19.76 5.69 -24.39
N ILE A 40 19.42 6.02 -23.14
CA ILE A 40 19.36 5.08 -22.02
C ILE A 40 17.93 4.54 -21.89
N GLN A 41 17.81 3.21 -21.86
CA GLN A 41 16.56 2.52 -21.56
C GLN A 41 16.45 2.22 -20.08
N GLU A 42 15.32 2.59 -19.48
CA GLU A 42 14.98 2.36 -18.08
C GLU A 42 13.76 1.47 -17.95
N TYR A 43 13.50 0.98 -16.75
CA TYR A 43 12.37 0.12 -16.43
C TYR A 43 11.65 0.66 -15.19
N HIS A 44 10.36 0.36 -15.06
CA HIS A 44 9.61 0.63 -13.83
C HIS A 44 10.04 -0.36 -12.74
N ARG A 45 11.00 0.03 -11.90
CA ARG A 45 11.64 -0.85 -10.91
C ARG A 45 11.04 -0.77 -9.51
N TYR A 46 10.30 0.31 -9.20
CA TYR A 46 9.80 0.56 -7.86
C TYR A 46 8.28 0.68 -7.82
N LEU A 47 7.73 0.23 -6.70
CA LEU A 47 6.33 0.38 -6.34
C LEU A 47 6.23 1.22 -5.07
N VAL A 48 5.22 2.08 -5.02
CA VAL A 48 4.80 2.75 -3.79
C VAL A 48 3.46 2.17 -3.37
N ILE A 49 3.35 1.77 -2.11
CA ILE A 49 2.14 1.19 -1.54
C ILE A 49 1.65 2.12 -0.44
N GLY A 50 0.46 2.67 -0.63
CA GLY A 50 -0.23 3.47 0.37
C GLY A 50 -1.13 2.57 1.21
N LEU A 51 -0.90 2.55 2.51
CA LEU A 51 -1.72 1.84 3.49
C LEU A 51 -2.54 2.87 4.26
N ALA A 52 -3.86 2.73 4.22
CA ALA A 52 -4.79 3.62 4.90
C ALA A 52 -5.70 2.84 5.86
N PRO A 53 -6.28 3.49 6.88
CA PRO A 53 -7.26 2.87 7.76
C PRO A 53 -8.40 2.17 7.00
N GLU A 54 -9.11 1.31 7.71
CA GLU A 54 -10.14 0.41 7.17
C GLU A 54 -9.60 -0.64 6.17
N GLY A 55 -8.28 -0.90 6.18
CA GLY A 55 -7.66 -1.92 5.33
C GLY A 55 -7.50 -1.49 3.86
N LYS A 56 -7.61 -0.20 3.57
CA LYS A 56 -7.55 0.34 2.20
C LYS A 56 -6.09 0.39 1.73
N VAL A 57 -5.84 -0.21 0.58
CA VAL A 57 -4.49 -0.25 -0.01
C VAL A 57 -4.55 0.31 -1.43
N ARG A 58 -3.59 1.17 -1.77
CA ARG A 58 -3.39 1.71 -3.12
C ARG A 58 -1.96 1.50 -3.55
N VAL A 59 -1.76 1.29 -4.85
CA VAL A 59 -0.45 1.00 -5.42
C VAL A 59 -0.16 1.95 -6.58
N TRP A 60 1.10 2.36 -6.67
CA TRP A 60 1.62 3.15 -7.78
C TRP A 60 2.91 2.56 -8.31
N LEU A 61 3.08 2.57 -9.63
CA LEU A 61 4.37 2.39 -10.28
C LEU A 61 5.12 3.71 -10.27
N VAL A 62 6.39 3.65 -9.84
CA VAL A 62 7.26 4.83 -9.84
C VAL A 62 7.74 5.11 -11.25
N ASN A 63 7.65 6.38 -11.63
CA ASN A 63 8.18 6.89 -12.89
C ASN A 63 9.37 7.79 -12.63
N ASN A 64 10.42 7.67 -13.44
CA ASN A 64 11.56 8.59 -13.34
C ASN A 64 11.20 9.93 -13.98
N GLY A 65 11.45 11.03 -13.27
CA GLY A 65 11.24 12.40 -13.77
C GLY A 65 9.79 12.76 -14.12
N LYS A 66 8.81 11.89 -13.80
CA LYS A 66 7.39 12.06 -14.10
C LYS A 66 6.53 11.64 -12.88
N PRO A 67 5.27 12.09 -12.78
CA PRO A 67 4.36 11.62 -11.74
C PRO A 67 4.16 10.10 -11.79
N ASN A 68 4.03 9.46 -10.63
CA ASN A 68 3.82 8.02 -10.51
C ASN A 68 2.47 7.58 -11.10
N THR A 69 2.45 6.44 -11.77
CA THR A 69 1.23 5.86 -12.35
C THR A 69 0.45 5.12 -11.28
N ARG A 70 -0.78 5.54 -11.00
CA ARG A 70 -1.68 4.80 -10.09
C ARG A 70 -2.23 3.56 -10.79
N LEU A 71 -2.16 2.41 -10.12
CA LEU A 71 -2.78 1.17 -10.58
C LEU A 71 -4.24 1.10 -10.10
N THR A 72 -5.17 0.69 -10.97
CA THR A 72 -6.61 0.61 -10.66
C THR A 72 -7.13 -0.83 -10.58
N GLU A 73 -8.14 -1.05 -9.74
CA GLU A 73 -8.65 -2.40 -9.39
C GLU A 73 -9.42 -3.09 -10.51
N ASP A 74 -9.93 -2.33 -11.47
CA ASP A 74 -10.73 -2.79 -12.60
C ASP A 74 -9.89 -3.30 -13.78
N LYS A 75 -8.59 -2.96 -13.79
CA LYS A 75 -7.72 -3.20 -14.95
C LYS A 75 -6.34 -3.71 -14.58
N ASP A 76 -5.71 -3.08 -13.59
CA ASP A 76 -4.27 -3.21 -13.38
C ASP A 76 -3.95 -4.20 -12.26
N ILE A 77 -4.75 -4.21 -11.19
CA ILE A 77 -4.48 -4.99 -9.97
C ILE A 77 -5.75 -5.56 -9.35
N LEU A 78 -5.62 -6.64 -8.59
CA LEU A 78 -6.61 -7.03 -7.59
C LEU A 78 -5.98 -6.88 -6.21
N VAL A 79 -6.68 -6.22 -5.30
CA VAL A 79 -6.23 -5.99 -3.92
C VAL A 79 -7.25 -6.60 -2.98
N GLU A 80 -6.80 -7.53 -2.15
CA GLU A 80 -7.63 -8.18 -1.14
C GLU A 80 -6.99 -7.94 0.21
N THR A 81 -7.73 -7.32 1.13
CA THR A 81 -7.26 -7.07 2.49
C THR A 81 -8.23 -7.69 3.50
N VAL A 82 -7.71 -8.46 4.44
CA VAL A 82 -8.49 -9.09 5.51
C VAL A 82 -7.92 -8.75 6.89
N SER A 83 -8.73 -8.93 7.93
CA SER A 83 -8.34 -8.72 9.33
C SER A 83 -9.07 -9.69 10.27
N GLY A 84 -8.61 -9.79 11.52
CA GLY A 84 -9.26 -10.58 12.56
C GLY A 84 -9.19 -12.09 12.28
N GLU A 85 -10.34 -12.78 12.38
CA GLU A 85 -10.41 -14.24 12.21
C GLU A 85 -10.07 -14.72 10.81
N LYS A 86 -10.17 -13.83 9.81
CA LYS A 86 -9.85 -14.12 8.41
C LYS A 86 -8.34 -14.10 8.11
N LEU A 87 -7.51 -13.67 9.05
CA LEU A 87 -6.06 -13.69 8.90
C LEU A 87 -5.58 -15.15 8.81
N ALA A 88 -4.70 -15.42 7.85
CA ALA A 88 -4.08 -16.71 7.65
C ALA A 88 -2.59 -16.64 8.01
N MET A 89 -1.77 -16.03 7.16
CA MET A 89 -0.34 -15.88 7.37
C MET A 89 -0.01 -14.92 8.52
N CYS A 90 -0.83 -13.88 8.71
CA CYS A 90 -0.56 -12.83 9.69
C CYS A 90 -1.22 -13.08 11.05
N LYS A 91 -1.81 -14.26 11.25
CA LYS A 91 -2.49 -14.61 12.51
C LYS A 91 -1.48 -14.64 13.66
N GLY A 92 -1.68 -13.77 14.65
CA GLY A 92 -0.77 -13.61 15.79
C GLY A 92 0.53 -12.86 15.47
N VAL A 93 0.71 -12.37 14.24
CA VAL A 93 1.87 -11.58 13.81
C VAL A 93 1.54 -10.10 13.96
N THR A 94 2.06 -9.47 15.01
CA THR A 94 1.90 -8.04 15.25
C THR A 94 3.10 -7.48 16.00
N ARG A 95 3.47 -6.23 15.70
CA ARG A 95 4.45 -5.49 16.51
C ARG A 95 3.85 -4.99 17.84
N PHE A 96 2.54 -5.09 18.00
CA PHE A 96 1.79 -4.60 19.16
C PHE A 96 1.25 -5.78 20.00
N SER A 97 2.11 -6.73 20.34
CA SER A 97 1.73 -7.94 21.10
C SER A 97 1.16 -7.66 22.50
N ARG A 98 1.43 -6.46 23.05
CA ARG A 98 0.87 -5.97 24.32
C ARG A 98 -0.36 -5.08 24.15
N GLY A 99 -0.96 -5.07 22.94
CA GLY A 99 -2.08 -4.22 22.57
C GLY A 99 -1.65 -2.91 21.92
N TYR A 100 -2.59 -2.29 21.22
CA TYR A 100 -2.40 -0.99 20.58
C TYR A 100 -2.69 0.13 21.56
N LYS A 101 -1.68 0.97 21.81
CA LYS A 101 -1.83 2.22 22.56
C LYS A 101 -1.33 3.35 21.70
N TYR A 102 -2.12 4.40 21.57
CA TYR A 102 -1.61 5.62 20.95
C TYR A 102 -0.53 6.21 21.84
N ILE A 103 0.57 6.60 21.21
CA ILE A 103 1.50 7.53 21.82
C ILE A 103 0.85 8.92 21.79
N LYS A 104 1.25 9.78 22.71
CA LYS A 104 0.68 11.13 22.83
C LYS A 104 0.77 11.91 21.52
N GLU A 105 1.85 11.74 20.76
CA GLU A 105 1.98 12.39 19.45
C GLU A 105 0.92 11.93 18.46
N THR A 106 0.48 10.66 18.51
CA THR A 106 -0.59 10.17 17.64
C THR A 106 -1.94 10.75 18.04
N GLU A 107 -2.22 10.80 19.35
CA GLU A 107 -3.46 11.40 19.87
C GLU A 107 -3.55 12.89 19.49
N ASP A 108 -2.49 13.65 19.75
CA ASP A 108 -2.42 15.07 19.40
C ASP A 108 -2.51 15.29 17.88
N PHE A 109 -1.96 14.38 17.07
CA PHE A 109 -2.06 14.45 15.62
C PHE A 109 -3.48 14.21 15.09
N ILE A 110 -4.30 13.37 15.73
CA ILE A 110 -5.64 13.00 15.24
C ILE A 110 -6.79 13.80 15.87
N LYS A 111 -6.62 14.33 17.08
CA LYS A 111 -7.68 14.84 17.98
C LYS A 111 -8.72 15.79 17.36
N ASP A 112 -8.37 16.53 16.32
CA ASP A 112 -9.28 17.50 15.67
C ASP A 112 -9.35 17.32 14.13
N LYS A 113 -8.91 16.16 13.61
CA LYS A 113 -8.88 15.90 12.17
C LYS A 113 -10.01 14.96 11.76
N LYS A 114 -10.76 15.40 10.75
CA LYS A 114 -11.70 14.56 10.03
C LYS A 114 -10.99 13.91 8.85
N TYR A 115 -10.88 12.60 8.87
CA TYR A 115 -10.36 11.86 7.74
C TYR A 115 -11.51 11.34 6.86
N PRO A 116 -11.27 11.12 5.57
CA PRO A 116 -12.26 10.53 4.67
C PRO A 116 -12.72 9.12 5.08
N TYR A 117 -12.04 8.51 6.04
CA TYR A 117 -12.18 7.10 6.42
C TYR A 117 -12.64 6.90 7.87
N GLY A 118 -12.95 7.98 8.60
CA GLY A 118 -13.36 7.89 10.00
C GLY A 118 -13.00 9.10 10.84
N ASN A 119 -13.52 9.10 12.06
CA ASN A 119 -13.14 10.02 13.13
C ASN A 119 -12.51 9.16 14.25
N TRP A 120 -11.32 9.53 14.71
CA TRP A 120 -10.56 8.81 15.73
C TRP A 120 -10.06 9.76 16.80
#